data_AF-A0A2E5Z4U9-F1
#
_entry.id   AF-A0A2E5Z4U9-F1
#
_cell.length_a   1.000
_cell.length_b   1.000
_cell.length_c   1.000
_cell.angle_alpha   90.00
_cell.angle_beta   90.00
_cell.angle_gamma   90.00
#
_symmetry.space_group_name_H-M   'P 1'
#
loop_
_entity.id
_entity.type
_entity.pdbx_description
1 polymer ?
#
loop_
_entity_poly.entity_id
_entity_poly.type
_entity_poly.pdbx_seq_one_letter_code
_entity_poly.pdbx_strand_id
1 'polypeptide(L)'
;AAAGVASGTDWRRDGEAYVNQIFMMGGGGPASSETDGMHYLFIPVTAGLMYRDSIEVDEQRFPVLVQKMHLMEDSMGHGRRRGGQGTEVIMGPRKDPIHILHICNGLESAPIGVRGGTGSKLGGNVRIDREGKEHPYPAVMVCDLEEGERLLARDQGGGGYGPPVEREPERVLKDVQNYVVSEDIAKSVYGVILKGSRADDNLEVNIEETEKLRSTM
;
A
#
# COMPACT_ATOMS: atom_id res chain seq x y z
N ALA A 1 -5.04 5.41 -6.28
CA ALA A 1 -5.69 4.10 -6.09
C ALA A 1 -5.18 3.25 -7.23
N ALA A 2 -4.77 2.00 -6.98
CA ALA A 2 -4.53 0.96 -7.98
C ALA A 2 -5.84 0.61 -8.71
N ALA A 3 -6.36 1.60 -9.43
CA ALA A 3 -7.60 1.58 -10.17
C ALA A 3 -7.36 2.23 -11.53
N GLY A 4 -7.93 1.66 -12.58
CA GLY A 4 -7.68 2.13 -13.93
C GLY A 4 -8.67 1.54 -14.92
N VAL A 5 -8.76 2.16 -16.09
CA VAL A 5 -9.54 1.63 -17.20
C VAL A 5 -8.59 0.86 -18.09
N ALA A 6 -8.81 -0.45 -18.22
CA ALA A 6 -8.05 -1.32 -19.11
C ALA A 6 -8.92 -1.69 -20.31
N SER A 7 -8.33 -1.63 -21.50
CA SER A 7 -8.96 -2.04 -22.75
C SER A 7 -7.98 -2.76 -23.66
N GLY A 8 -8.51 -3.49 -24.63
CA GLY A 8 -7.71 -4.28 -25.57
C GLY A 8 -8.56 -5.33 -26.26
N THR A 9 -7.90 -6.39 -26.71
CA THR A 9 -8.52 -7.58 -27.33
C THR A 9 -8.26 -8.82 -26.48
N ASP A 10 -9.17 -9.80 -26.52
CA ASP A 10 -9.04 -11.04 -25.76
C ASP A 10 -8.86 -12.26 -26.69
N TRP A 11 -7.63 -12.79 -26.79
CA TRP A 11 -7.32 -14.01 -27.54
C TRP A 11 -8.12 -15.24 -27.12
N ARG A 12 -8.72 -15.26 -25.92
CA ARG A 12 -9.56 -16.38 -25.46
C ARG A 12 -10.96 -16.33 -26.07
N ARG A 13 -11.29 -15.23 -26.73
CA ARG A 13 -12.57 -14.94 -27.38
C ARG A 13 -12.35 -14.40 -28.78
N ASP A 14 -11.47 -15.05 -29.54
CA ASP A 14 -11.23 -14.75 -30.95
C ASP A 14 -10.90 -13.27 -31.26
N GLY A 15 -10.26 -12.56 -30.30
CA GLY A 15 -9.84 -11.17 -30.46
C GLY A 15 -10.94 -10.14 -30.21
N GLU A 16 -12.07 -10.52 -29.60
CA GLU A 16 -13.12 -9.59 -29.19
C GLU A 16 -12.58 -8.44 -28.32
N ALA A 17 -13.07 -7.24 -28.58
CA ALA A 17 -12.68 -6.05 -27.83
C ALA A 17 -13.29 -6.06 -26.42
N TYR A 18 -12.55 -5.53 -25.45
CA TYR A 18 -13.06 -5.33 -24.10
C TYR A 18 -12.67 -3.97 -23.53
N VAL A 19 -13.43 -3.55 -22.53
CA VAL A 19 -13.09 -2.45 -21.63
C VAL A 19 -13.57 -2.82 -20.24
N ASN A 20 -12.72 -2.58 -19.23
CA ASN A 20 -13.08 -2.74 -17.82
C ASN A 20 -12.48 -1.60 -16.99
N GLN A 21 -13.24 -1.14 -16.00
CA GLN A 21 -12.67 -0.33 -14.93
C GLN A 21 -12.33 -1.24 -13.76
N ILE A 22 -11.03 -1.42 -13.54
CA ILE A 22 -10.49 -2.32 -12.52
C ILE A 22 -10.26 -1.53 -11.23
N PHE A 23 -10.67 -2.08 -10.10
CA PHE A 23 -10.48 -1.56 -8.75
C PHE A 23 -9.71 -2.56 -7.88
N MET A 24 -8.40 -2.63 -8.10
CA MET A 24 -7.53 -3.62 -7.43
C MET A 24 -7.22 -3.23 -5.99
N MET A 25 -6.84 -1.98 -5.73
CA MET A 25 -6.53 -1.56 -4.37
C MET A 25 -6.62 -0.05 -4.17
N GLY A 26 -6.71 0.38 -2.91
CA GLY A 26 -6.71 1.77 -2.48
C GLY A 26 -5.60 2.02 -1.47
N GLY A 27 -5.50 3.24 -0.96
CA GLY A 27 -4.49 3.62 0.04
C GLY A 27 -4.90 3.28 1.46
N GLY A 28 -4.18 3.85 2.43
CA GLY A 28 -4.52 3.79 3.84
C GLY A 28 -5.32 5.00 4.31
N GLY A 29 -6.27 4.79 5.22
CA GLY A 29 -7.03 5.88 5.84
C GLY A 29 -6.19 6.67 6.84
N PRO A 30 -6.52 7.95 7.09
CA PRO A 30 -5.83 8.76 8.09
C PRO A 30 -6.11 8.27 9.51
N ALA A 31 -5.16 8.48 10.43
CA ALA A 31 -5.40 8.30 11.85
C ALA A 31 -6.35 9.38 12.39
N SER A 32 -7.15 9.02 13.40
CA SER A 32 -7.90 10.00 14.20
C SER A 32 -7.18 10.28 15.52
N SER A 33 -7.75 11.16 16.36
CA SER A 33 -7.23 11.40 17.71
C SER A 33 -7.27 10.17 18.62
N GLU A 34 -8.12 9.19 18.29
CA GLU A 34 -8.45 8.06 19.15
C GLU A 34 -8.15 6.70 18.50
N THR A 35 -8.19 6.61 17.18
CA THR A 35 -8.10 5.36 16.43
C THR A 35 -7.01 5.40 15.36
N ASP A 36 -6.38 4.25 15.13
CA ASP A 36 -5.51 4.06 13.97
C ASP A 36 -6.33 4.17 12.67
N GLY A 37 -5.67 4.57 11.59
CA GLY A 37 -6.27 4.64 10.28
C GLY A 37 -6.61 3.26 9.73
N MET A 38 -7.74 3.17 9.04
CA MET A 38 -8.14 1.91 8.41
C MET A 38 -7.11 1.49 7.37
N HIS A 39 -6.63 0.25 7.48
CA HIS A 39 -5.95 -0.40 6.36
C HIS A 39 -6.94 -0.45 5.21
N TYR A 40 -6.46 -0.23 3.98
CA TYR A 40 -7.30 -0.31 2.80
C TYR A 40 -8.55 0.60 2.89
N LEU A 41 -8.32 1.90 2.84
CA LEU A 41 -9.35 2.88 2.54
C LEU A 41 -9.28 3.18 1.04
N PHE A 42 -10.36 2.87 0.33
CA PHE A 42 -10.49 3.29 -1.08
C PHE A 42 -10.70 4.81 -1.17
N ILE A 43 -11.17 5.29 -2.31
CA ILE A 43 -11.36 6.74 -2.54
C ILE A 43 -12.38 7.29 -1.52
N PRO A 44 -12.02 8.29 -0.68
CA PRO A 44 -12.90 8.80 0.38
C PRO A 44 -14.26 9.31 -0.11
N VAL A 45 -14.34 9.78 -1.37
CA VAL A 45 -15.57 10.30 -1.98
C VAL A 45 -16.66 9.24 -2.17
N THR A 46 -16.34 7.94 -2.03
CA THR A 46 -17.33 6.87 -2.19
C THR A 46 -17.94 6.41 -0.87
N ALA A 47 -17.67 7.12 0.22
CA ALA A 47 -18.29 6.90 1.54
C ALA A 47 -18.26 5.43 2.01
N GLY A 48 -17.20 4.70 1.67
CA GLY A 48 -17.03 3.28 2.05
C GLY A 48 -17.87 2.28 1.24
N LEU A 49 -18.55 2.71 0.18
CA LEU A 49 -19.42 1.85 -0.64
C LEU A 49 -18.69 1.12 -1.77
N MET A 50 -17.43 1.45 -2.01
CA MET A 50 -16.66 0.83 -3.07
C MET A 50 -15.99 -0.45 -2.57
N TYR A 51 -16.23 -1.53 -3.28
CA TYR A 51 -15.60 -2.82 -3.05
C TYR A 51 -14.39 -2.99 -3.95
N ARG A 52 -13.47 -3.84 -3.50
CA ARG A 52 -12.38 -4.32 -4.35
C ARG A 52 -12.90 -5.33 -5.34
N ASP A 53 -12.29 -5.39 -6.52
CA ASP A 53 -12.54 -6.49 -7.43
C ASP A 53 -11.97 -7.82 -6.91
N SER A 54 -12.52 -8.91 -7.44
CA SER A 54 -11.98 -10.25 -7.25
C SER A 54 -10.98 -10.55 -8.35
N ILE A 55 -9.73 -10.80 -7.96
CA ILE A 55 -8.65 -11.19 -8.90
C ILE A 55 -9.12 -12.33 -9.81
N GLU A 56 -9.73 -13.37 -9.23
CA GLU A 56 -10.16 -14.54 -10.00
C GLU A 56 -11.22 -14.19 -11.06
N VAL A 57 -12.14 -13.28 -10.72
CA VAL A 57 -13.19 -12.84 -11.66
C VAL A 57 -12.58 -11.97 -12.76
N ASP A 58 -11.68 -11.05 -12.40
CA ASP A 58 -11.01 -10.19 -13.38
C ASP A 58 -10.17 -11.00 -14.35
N GLU A 59 -9.35 -11.93 -13.87
CA GLU A 59 -8.50 -12.78 -14.72
C GLU A 59 -9.29 -13.79 -15.55
N GLN A 60 -10.47 -14.22 -15.10
CA GLN A 60 -11.38 -15.04 -15.91
C GLN A 60 -12.08 -14.21 -16.98
N ARG A 61 -12.49 -12.98 -16.65
CA ARG A 61 -13.32 -12.16 -17.52
C ARG A 61 -12.51 -11.39 -18.55
N PHE A 62 -11.30 -10.96 -18.19
CA PHE A 62 -10.42 -10.07 -18.95
C PHE A 62 -9.00 -10.64 -19.05
N PRO A 63 -8.24 -10.31 -20.11
CA PRO A 63 -6.91 -10.89 -20.37
C PRO A 63 -5.78 -10.34 -19.48
N VAL A 64 -6.10 -9.93 -18.25
CA VAL A 64 -5.15 -9.39 -17.27
C VAL A 64 -4.59 -10.49 -16.38
N LEU A 65 -3.43 -10.24 -15.78
CA LEU A 65 -2.80 -11.06 -14.76
C LEU A 65 -2.39 -10.17 -13.59
N VAL A 66 -2.84 -10.50 -12.39
CA VAL A 66 -2.45 -9.83 -11.15
C VAL A 66 -1.37 -10.68 -10.50
N GLN A 67 -0.14 -10.18 -10.53
CA GLN A 67 1.01 -10.91 -9.99
C GLN A 67 1.20 -10.66 -8.49
N LYS A 68 0.82 -9.47 -8.03
CA LYS A 68 0.99 -9.07 -6.64
C LYS A 68 -0.10 -8.09 -6.24
N MET A 69 -0.61 -8.25 -5.02
CA MET A 69 -1.50 -7.32 -4.36
C MET A 69 -1.30 -7.47 -2.85
N HIS A 70 -0.74 -6.45 -2.19
CA HIS A 70 -0.41 -6.52 -0.76
C HIS A 70 -0.36 -5.16 -0.06
N LEU A 71 -0.54 -5.18 1.27
CA LEU A 71 -0.29 -4.03 2.13
C LEU A 71 1.23 -3.85 2.31
N MET A 72 1.72 -2.62 2.20
CA MET A 72 3.14 -2.32 2.34
C MET A 72 3.50 -2.08 3.81
N GLU A 73 4.49 -2.79 4.34
CA GLU A 73 5.08 -2.55 5.66
C GLU A 73 5.73 -1.14 5.70
N ASP A 74 5.64 -0.47 6.86
CA ASP A 74 6.24 0.85 7.13
C ASP A 74 5.77 1.98 6.19
N SER A 75 4.64 1.82 5.51
CA SER A 75 4.22 2.74 4.44
C SER A 75 3.33 3.89 4.90
N MET A 76 2.78 3.81 6.12
CA MET A 76 1.89 4.81 6.69
C MET A 76 2.66 5.91 7.44
N GLY A 77 1.96 6.98 7.78
CA GLY A 77 2.39 7.92 8.78
C GLY A 77 2.33 7.34 10.18
N HIS A 78 3.38 7.56 10.95
CA HIS A 78 3.55 7.08 12.31
C HIS A 78 3.06 8.13 13.31
N GLY A 79 2.52 7.68 14.43
CA GLY A 79 2.06 8.54 15.51
C GLY A 79 1.54 7.70 16.67
N ARG A 80 1.11 8.36 17.75
CA ARG A 80 0.36 7.70 18.84
C ARG A 80 -0.77 6.85 18.28
N ARG A 81 -1.43 7.38 17.25
CA ARG A 81 -2.27 6.63 16.32
C ARG A 81 -1.62 6.66 14.94
N ARG A 82 -1.39 5.50 14.34
CA ARG A 82 -0.77 5.37 13.01
C ARG A 82 -1.82 5.47 11.91
N GLY A 83 -1.42 5.91 10.72
CA GLY A 83 -2.27 5.78 9.54
C GLY A 83 -2.49 4.32 9.13
N GLY A 84 -3.39 4.11 8.18
CA GLY A 84 -3.53 2.85 7.47
C GLY A 84 -2.35 2.63 6.51
N GLN A 85 -2.00 1.37 6.27
CA GLN A 85 -0.94 1.01 5.31
C GLN A 85 -1.27 1.48 3.90
N GLY A 86 -0.24 1.91 3.19
CA GLY A 86 -0.21 1.95 1.74
C GLY A 86 -0.16 0.54 1.16
N THR A 87 -0.14 0.49 -0.16
CA THR A 87 -0.69 -0.63 -0.90
C THR A 87 0.05 -0.75 -2.22
N GLU A 88 0.41 -1.96 -2.66
CA GLU A 88 1.11 -2.18 -3.94
C GLU A 88 0.42 -3.27 -4.75
N VAL A 89 0.19 -2.99 -6.03
CA VAL A 89 -0.36 -3.90 -7.02
C VAL A 89 0.60 -4.00 -8.20
N ILE A 90 0.84 -5.22 -8.68
CA ILE A 90 1.57 -5.48 -9.92
C ILE A 90 0.66 -6.28 -10.84
N MET A 91 0.35 -5.73 -12.01
CA MET A 91 -0.50 -6.38 -13.00
C MET A 91 -0.03 -6.13 -14.43
N GLY A 92 -0.42 -6.98 -15.37
CA GLY A 92 -0.07 -6.84 -16.78
C GLY A 92 -0.92 -7.75 -17.68
N PRO A 93 -0.66 -7.74 -19.00
CA PRO A 93 -1.29 -8.66 -19.94
C PRO A 93 -0.85 -10.11 -19.65
N ARG A 94 -1.74 -11.08 -19.86
CA ARG A 94 -1.27 -12.50 -19.94
C ARG A 94 -0.71 -12.84 -21.33
N LYS A 95 -1.14 -12.16 -22.39
CA LYS A 95 -0.70 -12.39 -23.77
C LYS A 95 -0.89 -11.15 -24.65
N ASP A 96 -2.10 -10.91 -25.16
CA ASP A 96 -2.36 -9.75 -26.02
C ASP A 96 -2.12 -8.44 -25.24
N PRO A 97 -1.68 -7.36 -25.92
CA PRO A 97 -1.39 -6.09 -25.26
C PRO A 97 -2.61 -5.50 -24.57
N ILE A 98 -2.37 -4.79 -23.47
CA ILE A 98 -3.41 -4.05 -22.76
C ILE A 98 -3.09 -2.56 -22.74
N HIS A 99 -4.11 -1.75 -23.05
CA HIS A 99 -4.08 -0.31 -22.92
C HIS A 99 -4.69 0.09 -21.58
N ILE A 100 -3.95 0.82 -20.75
CA ILE A 100 -4.39 1.22 -19.41
C ILE A 100 -4.31 2.74 -19.25
N LEU A 101 -5.43 3.36 -18.92
CA LEU A 101 -5.46 4.68 -18.28
C LEU A 101 -5.45 4.47 -16.76
N HIS A 102 -4.42 4.95 -16.09
CA HIS A 102 -4.24 4.79 -14.65
C HIS A 102 -4.03 6.13 -13.96
N ILE A 103 -4.63 6.28 -12.78
CA ILE A 103 -4.52 7.49 -11.96
C ILE A 103 -4.14 7.10 -10.54
N CYS A 104 -2.90 7.43 -10.17
CA CYS A 104 -2.43 7.37 -8.80
C CYS A 104 -1.87 8.72 -8.40
N ASN A 105 -2.55 9.40 -7.48
CA ASN A 105 -2.06 10.66 -6.92
C ASN A 105 -0.97 10.40 -5.88
N GLY A 106 -0.29 11.47 -5.46
CA GLY A 106 0.61 11.40 -4.33
C GLY A 106 2.04 10.91 -4.65
N LEU A 107 2.44 11.03 -5.91
CA LEU A 107 3.83 10.83 -6.31
C LEU A 107 4.73 12.00 -5.82
N GLU A 108 4.14 13.18 -5.60
CA GLU A 108 4.86 14.38 -5.15
C GLU A 108 4.47 14.81 -3.73
N SER A 109 3.23 14.58 -3.33
CA SER A 109 2.69 15.01 -2.04
C SER A 109 2.06 13.84 -1.30
N ALA A 110 2.68 13.43 -0.19
CA ALA A 110 2.15 12.42 0.70
C ALA A 110 1.16 13.00 1.71
N PRO A 111 0.15 12.21 2.15
CA PRO A 111 -0.63 12.49 3.33
C PRO A 111 0.30 12.85 4.49
N ILE A 112 0.12 14.06 4.99
CA ILE A 112 0.89 14.56 6.13
C ILE A 112 0.30 14.03 7.43
N GLY A 113 1.15 13.85 8.44
CA GLY A 113 0.69 13.63 9.80
C GLY A 113 0.25 14.91 10.47
N VAL A 114 -0.40 14.78 11.62
CA VAL A 114 -0.92 15.91 12.39
C VAL A 114 -0.55 15.80 13.86
N ARG A 115 -0.42 16.96 14.54
CA ARG A 115 -0.16 17.05 15.98
C ARG A 115 1.04 16.22 16.45
N GLY A 116 2.11 16.20 15.66
CA GLY A 116 3.33 15.43 15.96
C GLY A 116 3.41 14.05 15.28
N GLY A 117 2.38 13.63 14.55
CA GLY A 117 2.46 12.45 13.68
C GLY A 117 3.23 12.75 12.38
N THR A 118 3.77 11.71 11.75
CA THR A 118 4.51 11.77 10.49
C THR A 118 3.60 11.54 9.28
N GLY A 119 4.09 11.95 8.10
CA GLY A 119 3.46 11.61 6.82
C GLY A 119 3.77 10.18 6.38
N SER A 120 3.03 9.69 5.38
CA SER A 120 3.22 8.39 4.75
C SER A 120 4.28 8.41 3.64
N LYS A 121 4.65 7.23 3.13
CA LYS A 121 5.50 7.11 1.93
C LYS A 121 4.74 7.65 0.70
N LEU A 122 5.50 8.17 -0.27
CA LEU A 122 4.95 8.58 -1.56
C LEU A 122 4.40 7.37 -2.32
N GLY A 123 3.42 7.64 -3.18
CA GLY A 123 2.90 6.66 -4.13
C GLY A 123 3.84 6.51 -5.34
N GLY A 124 3.46 5.67 -6.30
CA GLY A 124 4.28 5.46 -7.48
C GLY A 124 3.55 4.69 -8.57
N ASN A 125 3.79 5.08 -9.82
CA ASN A 125 3.41 4.33 -11.00
C ASN A 125 4.69 3.98 -11.76
N VAL A 126 4.87 2.72 -12.11
CA VAL A 126 6.08 2.24 -12.76
C VAL A 126 5.71 1.18 -13.79
N ARG A 127 6.19 1.32 -15.02
CA ARG A 127 6.26 0.19 -15.95
C ARG A 127 7.49 -0.63 -15.66
N ILE A 128 7.32 -1.93 -15.48
CA ILE A 128 8.39 -2.90 -15.41
C ILE A 128 8.45 -3.56 -16.78
N ASP A 129 9.57 -3.40 -17.49
CA ASP A 129 9.77 -4.06 -18.78
C ASP A 129 10.09 -5.56 -18.63
N ARG A 130 10.30 -6.25 -19.76
CA ARG A 130 10.54 -7.70 -19.80
C ARG A 130 11.82 -8.12 -19.09
N GLU A 131 12.80 -7.22 -19.05
CA GLU A 131 14.08 -7.40 -18.36
C GLU A 131 13.98 -7.05 -16.86
N GLY A 132 12.83 -6.57 -16.39
CA GLY A 132 12.60 -6.19 -15.01
C GLY A 132 13.05 -4.76 -14.68
N LYS A 133 13.41 -3.96 -15.68
CA LYS A 133 13.81 -2.57 -15.49
C LYS A 133 12.58 -1.68 -15.31
N GLU A 134 12.69 -0.80 -14.33
CA GLU A 134 11.65 0.15 -13.93
C GLU A 134 11.70 1.44 -14.75
N HIS A 135 10.55 1.84 -15.28
CA HIS A 135 10.32 3.10 -16.00
C HIS A 135 9.19 3.86 -15.30
N PRO A 136 9.51 4.89 -14.50
CA PRO A 136 8.52 5.65 -13.76
C PRO A 136 7.52 6.37 -14.68
N TYR A 137 6.26 6.39 -14.27
CA TYR A 137 5.19 7.17 -14.88
C TYR A 137 4.77 8.33 -13.98
N PRO A 138 4.21 9.40 -14.57
CA PRO A 138 3.52 10.44 -13.80
C PRO A 138 2.25 9.90 -13.12
N ALA A 139 1.64 10.73 -12.27
CA ALA A 139 0.46 10.39 -11.49
C ALA A 139 -0.75 9.99 -12.37
N VAL A 140 -0.92 10.70 -13.48
CA VAL A 140 -1.92 10.40 -14.52
C VAL A 140 -1.16 9.89 -15.73
N MET A 141 -1.43 8.65 -16.13
CA MET A 141 -0.70 8.01 -17.22
C MET A 141 -1.62 7.21 -18.12
N VAL A 142 -1.18 7.08 -19.37
CA VAL A 142 -1.67 6.12 -20.35
C VAL A 142 -0.51 5.21 -20.69
N CYS A 143 -0.72 3.90 -20.60
CA CYS A 143 0.32 2.90 -20.77
C CYS A 143 -0.21 1.76 -21.63
N ASP A 144 0.52 1.47 -22.70
CA ASP A 144 0.40 0.22 -23.45
C ASP A 144 1.41 -0.77 -22.87
N LEU A 145 0.91 -1.89 -22.36
CA LEU A 145 1.72 -2.99 -21.84
C LEU A 145 1.68 -4.15 -22.80
N GLU A 146 2.86 -4.60 -23.20
CA GLU A 146 3.06 -5.79 -24.01
C GLU A 146 3.18 -7.05 -23.13
N GLU A 147 3.04 -8.24 -23.74
CA GLU A 147 3.28 -9.51 -23.02
C GLU A 147 4.63 -9.48 -22.28
N GLY A 148 4.59 -9.81 -20.98
CA GLY A 148 5.76 -9.82 -20.10
C GLY A 148 6.06 -8.50 -19.38
N GLU A 149 5.53 -7.37 -19.86
CA GLU A 149 5.59 -6.09 -19.16
C GLU A 149 4.51 -5.99 -18.07
N ARG A 150 4.74 -5.14 -17.06
CA ARG A 150 3.80 -4.96 -15.93
C ARG A 150 3.69 -3.50 -15.55
N LEU A 151 2.52 -3.11 -15.07
CA LEU A 151 2.31 -1.90 -14.28
C LEU A 151 2.42 -2.25 -12.79
N LEU A 152 3.33 -1.58 -12.11
CA LEU A 152 3.39 -1.51 -10.66
C LEU A 152 2.74 -0.18 -10.23
N ALA A 153 1.70 -0.29 -9.40
CA ALA A 153 1.01 0.84 -8.78
C ALA A 153 1.15 0.76 -7.27
N ARG A 154 1.63 1.85 -6.65
CA ARG A 154 1.77 2.04 -5.21
C ARG A 154 0.86 3.14 -4.73
N ASP A 155 -0.10 2.78 -3.89
CA ASP A 155 -0.93 3.71 -3.14
C ASP A 155 -0.31 4.05 -1.80
N GLN A 156 -0.50 5.30 -1.40
CA GLN A 156 0.01 5.85 -0.15
C GLN A 156 -0.73 5.31 1.07
N GLY A 157 -0.05 5.29 2.21
CA GLY A 157 -0.72 5.14 3.50
C GLY A 157 -1.36 6.45 3.97
N GLY A 158 -2.10 6.38 5.07
CA GLY A 158 -2.64 7.56 5.74
C GLY A 158 -1.61 8.26 6.63
N GLY A 159 -1.84 9.53 6.96
CA GLY A 159 -1.03 10.27 7.93
C GLY A 159 -1.25 9.81 9.37
N GLY A 160 -0.21 9.91 10.21
CA GLY A 160 -0.26 9.60 11.64
C GLY A 160 -0.79 10.76 12.48
N TYR A 161 -1.24 10.47 13.70
CA TYR A 161 -1.72 11.43 14.68
C TYR A 161 -0.95 11.32 16.00
N GLY A 162 -0.45 12.44 16.51
CA GLY A 162 0.26 12.50 17.79
C GLY A 162 1.71 12.01 17.70
N PRO A 163 2.58 12.35 18.67
CA PRO A 163 3.96 11.87 18.69
C PRO A 163 4.04 10.33 18.69
N PRO A 164 4.88 9.69 17.85
CA PRO A 164 4.99 8.23 17.82
C PRO A 164 5.42 7.60 19.15
N VAL A 165 6.30 8.25 19.90
CA VAL A 165 6.77 7.77 21.22
C VAL A 165 5.66 7.68 22.28
N GLU A 166 4.50 8.33 22.05
CA GLU A 166 3.32 8.17 22.92
C GLU A 166 2.49 6.92 22.60
N ARG A 167 2.77 6.19 21.51
CA ARG A 167 2.05 4.95 21.19
C ARG A 167 2.32 3.88 22.26
N GLU A 168 1.29 3.15 22.63
CA GLU A 168 1.36 2.05 23.59
C GLU A 168 2.29 0.93 23.04
N PRO A 169 3.35 0.51 23.77
CA PRO A 169 4.32 -0.47 23.28
C PRO A 169 3.72 -1.79 22.78
N GLU A 170 2.63 -2.23 23.39
CA GLU A 170 1.90 -3.46 23.09
C GLU A 170 1.19 -3.37 21.75
N ARG A 171 0.74 -2.16 21.37
CA ARG A 171 0.20 -1.92 20.02
C ARG A 171 1.31 -1.94 18.98
N VAL A 172 2.50 -1.44 19.32
CA VAL A 172 3.67 -1.52 18.44
C VAL A 172 4.09 -2.98 18.24
N LEU A 173 4.14 -3.78 19.31
CA LEU A 173 4.37 -5.23 19.22
C LEU A 173 3.36 -5.88 18.27
N LYS A 174 2.07 -5.56 18.40
CA LYS A 174 1.03 -6.13 17.53
C LYS A 174 1.19 -5.69 16.08
N ASP A 175 1.60 -4.44 15.84
CA ASP A 175 1.90 -3.95 14.50
C ASP A 175 3.09 -4.70 13.88
N VAL A 176 4.13 -5.01 14.66
CA VAL A 176 5.29 -5.79 14.20
C VAL A 176 4.91 -7.22 13.85
N GLN A 177 4.15 -7.89 14.74
CA GLN A 177 3.64 -9.25 14.49
C GLN A 177 2.78 -9.34 13.22
N ASN A 178 2.05 -8.27 12.91
CA ASN A 178 1.13 -8.21 11.78
C ASN A 178 1.74 -7.64 10.48
N TYR A 179 3.06 -7.47 10.39
CA TYR A 179 3.75 -6.91 9.21
C TYR A 179 3.25 -5.50 8.82
N VAL A 180 2.79 -4.76 9.82
CA VAL A 180 2.36 -3.38 9.65
C VAL A 180 3.56 -2.45 9.75
N VAL A 181 4.40 -2.72 10.74
CA VAL A 181 5.60 -1.97 11.07
C VAL A 181 6.76 -2.96 11.23
N SER A 182 7.97 -2.61 10.80
CA SER A 182 9.17 -3.43 11.01
C SER A 182 9.73 -3.29 12.43
N GLU A 183 10.57 -4.24 12.86
CA GLU A 183 11.31 -4.14 14.13
C GLU A 183 12.19 -2.88 14.18
N ASP A 184 12.74 -2.46 13.03
CA ASP A 184 13.55 -1.26 12.91
C ASP A 184 12.74 0.01 13.17
N ILE A 185 11.52 0.11 12.62
CA ILE A 185 10.63 1.25 12.88
C ILE A 185 10.08 1.22 14.30
N ALA A 186 9.78 0.04 14.87
CA ALA A 186 9.40 -0.11 16.27
C ALA A 186 10.43 0.55 17.19
N LYS A 187 11.71 0.30 16.96
CA LYS A 187 12.82 0.91 17.71
C LYS A 187 13.04 2.38 17.37
N SER A 188 13.26 2.70 16.10
CA SER A 188 13.75 4.02 15.67
C SER A 188 12.70 5.12 15.70
N VAL A 189 11.42 4.77 15.51
CA VAL A 189 10.32 5.76 15.45
C VAL A 189 9.48 5.72 16.72
N TYR A 190 9.09 4.53 17.18
CA TYR A 190 8.22 4.38 18.35
C TYR A 190 8.99 4.26 19.68
N GLY A 191 10.32 4.11 19.63
CA GLY A 191 11.15 3.92 20.82
C GLY A 191 10.88 2.61 21.56
N VAL A 192 10.33 1.60 20.89
CA VAL A 192 9.95 0.31 21.50
C VAL A 192 11.02 -0.73 21.20
N ILE A 193 11.56 -1.32 22.25
CA ILE A 193 12.51 -2.43 22.14
C ILE A 193 11.76 -3.75 22.31
N LEU A 194 11.92 -4.63 21.34
CA LEU A 194 11.36 -5.98 21.36
C LEU A 194 12.48 -7.00 21.65
N LYS A 195 12.12 -8.10 22.31
CA LYS A 195 12.95 -9.30 22.49
C LYS A 195 12.28 -10.49 21.80
N GLY A 196 13.07 -11.48 21.40
CA GLY A 196 12.60 -12.60 20.59
C GLY A 196 12.76 -12.33 19.09
N SER A 197 12.06 -13.07 18.25
CA SER A 197 12.03 -12.90 16.80
C SER A 197 10.61 -13.06 16.28
N ARG A 198 10.26 -12.28 15.25
CA ARG A 198 8.97 -12.44 14.57
C ARG A 198 8.80 -13.81 13.93
N ALA A 199 9.90 -14.40 13.44
CA ALA A 199 9.89 -15.69 12.75
C ALA A 199 9.54 -16.86 13.69
N ASP A 200 9.90 -16.75 14.97
CA ASP A 200 9.66 -17.77 15.99
C ASP A 200 8.35 -17.54 16.79
N ASP A 201 7.57 -16.52 16.40
CA ASP A 201 6.32 -16.11 17.06
C ASP A 201 6.45 -15.91 18.59
N ASN A 202 7.60 -15.37 19.03
CA ASN A 202 7.92 -15.17 20.45
C ASN A 202 8.31 -13.73 20.79
N LEU A 203 7.91 -12.77 19.94
CA LEU A 203 8.16 -11.36 20.20
C LEU A 203 7.43 -10.89 21.46
N GLU A 204 8.17 -10.17 22.31
CA GLU A 204 7.67 -9.55 23.53
C GLU A 204 8.27 -8.14 23.69
N VAL A 205 7.53 -7.25 24.35
CA VAL A 205 8.06 -5.92 24.68
C VAL A 205 9.09 -6.03 25.81
N ASN A 206 10.24 -5.39 25.63
CA ASN A 206 11.17 -5.10 26.71
C ASN A 206 10.83 -3.72 27.30
N ILE A 207 10.04 -3.71 28.37
CA ILE A 207 9.51 -2.48 28.98
C ILE A 207 10.64 -1.60 29.51
N GLU A 208 11.61 -2.18 30.24
CA GLU A 208 12.72 -1.44 30.84
C GLU A 208 13.57 -0.72 29.78
N GLU A 209 13.98 -1.43 28.72
CA GLU A 209 14.76 -0.82 27.64
C GLU A 209 13.93 0.13 26.76
N THR A 210 12.61 -0.09 26.65
CA THR A 210 11.69 0.82 25.97
C THR A 210 11.58 2.16 26.72
N GLU A 211 11.36 2.13 28.04
CA GLU A 211 11.29 3.33 28.88
C GLU A 211 12.60 4.11 28.84
N LYS A 212 13.73 3.39 28.95
CA LYS A 212 15.06 3.97 28.84
C LYS A 212 15.30 4.63 27.49
N LEU A 213 14.98 3.96 26.37
CA LEU A 213 15.14 4.53 25.04
C LEU A 213 14.28 5.80 24.87
N ARG A 214 13.00 5.72 25.24
CA ARG A 214 12.07 6.86 25.16
C ARG A 214 12.47 8.05 26.01
N SER A 215 13.18 7.85 27.13
CA SER A 215 13.70 8.97 27.94
C SER A 215 14.78 9.81 27.23
N THR A 216 15.33 9.30 26.13
CA THR A 216 16.42 9.94 25.36
C THR A 216 16.01 10.39 23.96
N MET A 217 14.77 10.13 23.54
CA MET A 217 14.20 10.55 22.24
C MET A 217 13.39 11.83 22.38
#